data_AF-A0A260ZUG1-F1
#
_entry.id   AF-A0A260ZUG1-F1
#
_cell.length_a   1.000
_cell.length_b   1.000
_cell.length_c   1.000
_cell.angle_alpha   90.00
_cell.angle_beta   90.00
_cell.angle_gamma   90.00
#
_symmetry.space_group_name_H-M   'P 1'
#
loop_
_entity.id
_entity.type
_entity.pdbx_description
1 polymer ?
#
loop_
_entity_poly.entity_id
_entity_poly.type
_entity_poly.pdbx_seq_one_letter_code
_entity_poly.pdbx_strand_id
1 'polypeptide(L)'
;MADHFLGIDLSTQQIKGVIIDQDGKAVHSDFINFSSHEKLKTFGTENGVHRKGSVITSPVFMWIEAIDLLFEKLKKDGWTENLRGISGCAQQHGTTCFSIENSPVWMDSSTEKQCQQLENYVGGDKRMAEITGSRAHHRFSGAQIMKIRVSLISSFFASLLIGKYAPIDLTDGSGMNLMNIETEKWEKSLLDFIFPGLENKLGELVSPMTSIGTVHSYWTYRFKNGSLTRERARKINGSSWEKWNEIMEKTPVGNDGFIGFFFDEDEIKMGFKKSQSSRILVTGGASRNTVLLQMLSDVFEMSVYTIEVDGSAALGGAMRARYLHSKTPLKYSEYYPCDNVSLACNPIPENVQTYRALFATTFKNRFDAFITE
;
A
#
# COMPACT_ATOMS: atom_id res chain seq x y z
N MET A 1 15.11 -26.06 -3.24
CA MET A 1 15.17 -24.94 -4.20
C MET A 1 15.42 -23.67 -3.41
N ALA A 2 15.80 -22.56 -4.04
CA ALA A 2 15.92 -21.27 -3.35
C ALA A 2 14.54 -20.79 -2.86
N ASP A 3 14.54 -19.99 -1.80
CA ASP A 3 13.35 -19.38 -1.25
C ASP A 3 13.04 -18.05 -1.96
N HIS A 4 11.76 -17.79 -2.23
CA HIS A 4 11.29 -16.65 -3.01
C HIS A 4 10.32 -15.76 -2.22
N PHE A 5 10.32 -14.45 -2.52
CA PHE A 5 9.44 -13.46 -1.91
C PHE A 5 8.81 -12.59 -3.00
N LEU A 6 7.49 -12.49 -3.02
CA LEU A 6 6.74 -11.73 -4.03
C LEU A 6 6.29 -10.39 -3.44
N GLY A 7 6.64 -9.33 -4.16
CA GLY A 7 6.12 -7.99 -3.96
C GLY A 7 5.15 -7.63 -5.07
N ILE A 8 4.02 -7.03 -4.72
CA ILE A 8 2.96 -6.68 -5.67
C ILE A 8 2.70 -5.17 -5.64
N ASP A 9 2.50 -4.57 -6.81
CA ASP A 9 2.09 -3.19 -7.00
C ASP A 9 0.75 -3.15 -7.75
N LEU A 10 -0.33 -2.87 -7.03
CA LEU A 10 -1.67 -2.66 -7.61
C LEU A 10 -1.85 -1.17 -7.96
N SER A 11 -1.18 -0.75 -9.03
CA SER A 11 -1.21 0.61 -9.55
C SER A 11 -2.52 0.96 -10.29
N THR A 12 -2.68 2.21 -10.71
CA THR A 12 -3.85 2.68 -11.48
C THR A 12 -4.04 1.97 -12.83
N GLN A 13 -2.97 1.64 -13.54
CA GLN A 13 -3.04 1.15 -14.94
C GLN A 13 -2.77 -0.35 -15.11
N GLN A 14 -2.17 -0.98 -14.10
CA GLN A 14 -1.70 -2.35 -14.14
C GLN A 14 -1.50 -2.90 -12.73
N ILE A 15 -1.52 -4.22 -12.60
CA ILE A 15 -0.88 -4.91 -11.47
C ILE A 15 0.50 -5.41 -11.90
N LYS A 16 1.53 -5.20 -11.07
CA LYS A 16 2.89 -5.70 -11.28
C LYS A 16 3.28 -6.62 -10.12
N GLY A 17 3.98 -7.72 -10.42
CA GLY A 17 4.69 -8.55 -9.46
C GLY A 17 6.20 -8.45 -9.66
N VAL A 18 6.97 -8.41 -8.57
CA VAL A 18 8.44 -8.53 -8.55
C VAL A 18 8.81 -9.61 -7.55
N ILE A 19 9.68 -10.54 -7.95
CA ILE A 19 10.13 -11.64 -7.09
C ILE A 19 11.61 -11.45 -6.79
N ILE A 20 11.94 -11.49 -5.50
CA ILE A 20 13.32 -11.58 -5.03
C ILE A 20 13.62 -12.97 -4.45
N ASP A 21 14.88 -13.36 -4.52
CA ASP A 21 15.41 -14.57 -3.91
C ASP A 21 15.75 -14.38 -2.41
N GLN A 22 16.22 -15.47 -1.80
CA GLN A 22 16.73 -15.56 -0.42
C GLN A 22 17.89 -14.59 -0.12
N ASP A 23 18.63 -14.14 -1.13
CA ASP A 23 19.75 -13.20 -1.01
C ASP A 23 19.28 -11.74 -1.20
N GLY A 24 18.03 -11.55 -1.63
CA GLY A 24 17.35 -10.26 -1.76
C GLY A 24 17.43 -9.66 -3.16
N LYS A 25 17.96 -10.40 -4.13
CA LYS A 25 18.12 -9.97 -5.52
C LYS A 25 16.84 -10.24 -6.30
N ALA A 26 16.44 -9.30 -7.16
CA ALA A 26 15.33 -9.51 -8.10
C ALA A 26 15.69 -10.58 -9.15
N VAL A 27 14.85 -11.62 -9.23
CA VAL A 27 15.02 -12.78 -10.11
C VAL A 27 13.93 -12.92 -11.17
N HIS A 28 12.75 -12.34 -10.93
CA HIS A 28 11.65 -12.27 -11.91
C HIS A 28 10.83 -11.00 -11.72
N SER A 29 10.17 -10.53 -12.79
CA SER A 29 9.15 -9.49 -12.70
C SER A 29 8.11 -9.67 -13.80
N ASP A 30 6.86 -9.32 -13.50
CA ASP A 30 5.74 -9.53 -14.39
C ASP A 30 4.62 -8.50 -14.19
N PHE A 31 3.76 -8.31 -15.19
CA PHE A 31 2.63 -7.37 -15.08
C PHE A 31 1.43 -7.75 -15.95
N ILE A 32 0.25 -7.29 -15.54
CA ILE A 32 -1.01 -7.35 -16.30
C ILE A 32 -1.55 -5.92 -16.41
N ASN A 33 -1.55 -5.35 -17.61
CA ASN A 33 -2.10 -4.02 -17.89
C ASN A 33 -3.61 -4.08 -18.12
N PHE A 34 -4.36 -3.18 -17.47
CA PHE A 34 -5.82 -3.25 -17.42
C PHE A 34 -6.49 -2.92 -18.76
N SER A 35 -5.96 -1.97 -19.53
CA SER A 35 -6.57 -1.51 -20.78
C SER A 35 -6.15 -2.32 -22.01
N SER A 36 -5.02 -3.04 -21.98
CA SER A 36 -4.57 -3.88 -23.11
C SER A 36 -4.83 -5.38 -22.93
N HIS A 37 -4.95 -5.89 -21.70
CA HIS A 37 -5.16 -7.33 -21.48
C HIS A 37 -6.56 -7.79 -21.91
N GLU A 38 -6.64 -8.95 -22.59
CA GLU A 38 -7.86 -9.34 -23.32
C GLU A 38 -9.09 -9.59 -22.44
N LYS A 39 -8.91 -10.15 -21.25
CA LYS A 39 -9.99 -10.29 -20.25
C LYS A 39 -10.37 -8.98 -19.55
N LEU A 40 -9.53 -7.95 -19.61
CA LEU A 40 -9.68 -6.72 -18.80
C LEU A 40 -10.19 -5.52 -19.61
N LYS A 41 -9.86 -5.45 -20.91
CA LYS A 41 -10.41 -4.44 -21.84
C LYS A 41 -11.94 -4.44 -21.90
N THR A 42 -12.60 -5.55 -21.54
CA THR A 42 -14.06 -5.68 -21.44
C THR A 42 -14.68 -4.83 -20.32
N PHE A 43 -13.91 -4.44 -19.30
CA PHE A 43 -14.35 -3.47 -18.29
C PHE A 43 -14.42 -2.03 -18.83
N GLY A 44 -13.99 -1.77 -20.07
CA GLY A 44 -14.16 -0.48 -20.74
C GLY A 44 -13.37 0.68 -20.13
N THR A 45 -12.29 0.39 -19.41
CA THR A 45 -11.46 1.38 -18.72
C THR A 45 -10.38 1.98 -19.63
N GLU A 46 -10.28 3.30 -19.65
CA GLU A 46 -9.18 4.02 -20.28
C GLU A 46 -8.07 4.24 -19.24
N ASN A 47 -6.88 3.70 -19.48
CA ASN A 47 -5.76 3.74 -18.53
C ASN A 47 -6.18 3.26 -17.11
N GLY A 48 -7.00 2.20 -17.05
CA GLY A 48 -7.47 1.58 -15.81
C GLY A 48 -8.63 2.29 -15.09
N VAL A 49 -9.18 3.38 -15.63
CA VAL A 49 -10.31 4.10 -15.01
C VAL A 49 -11.48 4.38 -15.96
N HIS A 50 -12.65 4.62 -15.37
CA HIS A 50 -13.75 5.38 -15.97
C HIS A 50 -13.70 6.83 -15.49
N ARG A 51 -14.07 7.78 -16.35
CA ARG A 51 -14.12 9.21 -16.05
C ARG A 51 -15.50 9.76 -16.34
N LYS A 52 -16.13 10.43 -15.36
CA LYS A 52 -17.45 11.07 -15.50
C LYS A 52 -17.46 12.43 -14.81
N GLY A 53 -16.98 13.45 -15.51
CA GLY A 53 -16.69 14.75 -14.91
C GLY A 53 -15.55 14.64 -13.90
N SER A 54 -15.74 15.17 -12.68
CA SER A 54 -14.81 15.02 -11.56
C SER A 54 -14.83 13.66 -10.86
N VAL A 55 -15.80 12.80 -11.19
CA VAL A 55 -15.88 11.43 -10.64
C VAL A 55 -14.97 10.50 -11.43
N ILE A 56 -14.03 9.84 -10.76
CA ILE A 56 -13.06 8.93 -11.40
C ILE A 56 -12.94 7.64 -10.59
N THR A 57 -13.25 6.52 -11.23
CA THR A 57 -13.38 5.20 -10.58
C THR A 57 -12.72 4.09 -11.37
N SER A 58 -12.42 2.97 -10.71
CA SER A 58 -12.05 1.69 -11.34
C SER A 58 -13.02 0.59 -10.90
N PRO A 59 -13.35 -0.39 -11.76
CA PRO A 59 -14.15 -1.55 -11.35
C PRO A 59 -13.37 -2.48 -10.40
N VAL A 60 -13.96 -2.86 -9.27
CA VAL A 60 -13.29 -3.71 -8.26
C VAL A 60 -12.98 -5.10 -8.82
N PHE A 61 -13.90 -5.67 -9.61
CA PHE A 61 -13.71 -6.96 -10.26
C PHE A 61 -12.57 -6.99 -11.28
N MET A 62 -12.23 -5.85 -11.90
CA MET A 62 -11.09 -5.75 -12.81
C MET A 62 -9.77 -5.99 -12.08
N TRP A 63 -9.65 -5.54 -10.82
CA TRP A 63 -8.48 -5.82 -9.99
C TRP A 63 -8.46 -7.29 -9.55
N ILE A 64 -9.60 -7.87 -9.17
CA ILE A 64 -9.70 -9.30 -8.79
C ILE A 64 -9.24 -10.20 -9.95
N GLU A 65 -9.76 -9.98 -11.16
CA GLU A 65 -9.33 -10.71 -12.36
C GLU A 65 -7.85 -10.46 -12.69
N ALA A 66 -7.34 -9.23 -12.52
CA ALA A 66 -5.92 -8.93 -12.75
C ALA A 66 -4.98 -9.63 -11.76
N ILE A 67 -5.38 -9.78 -10.50
CA ILE A 67 -4.67 -10.55 -9.47
C ILE A 67 -4.62 -12.03 -9.88
N ASP A 68 -5.76 -12.60 -10.23
CA ASP A 68 -5.86 -13.99 -10.71
C ASP A 68 -4.95 -14.23 -11.92
N LEU A 69 -4.99 -13.34 -12.92
CA LEU A 69 -4.15 -13.41 -14.11
C LEU A 69 -2.65 -13.34 -13.80
N LEU A 70 -2.24 -12.50 -12.83
CA LEU A 70 -0.86 -12.41 -12.38
C LEU A 70 -0.42 -13.72 -11.69
N PHE A 71 -1.25 -14.28 -10.80
CA PHE A 71 -0.95 -15.55 -10.14
C PHE A 71 -1.01 -16.76 -11.09
N GLU A 72 -1.91 -16.76 -12.09
CA GLU A 72 -1.95 -17.77 -13.16
C GLU A 72 -0.66 -17.74 -13.99
N LYS A 73 -0.14 -16.55 -14.32
CA LYS A 73 1.14 -16.39 -15.02
C LYS A 73 2.34 -16.82 -14.17
N LEU A 74 2.46 -16.29 -12.95
CA LEU A 74 3.56 -16.64 -12.03
C LEU A 74 3.56 -18.14 -11.68
N LYS A 75 2.39 -18.80 -11.63
CA LYS A 75 2.30 -20.26 -11.50
C LYS A 75 2.82 -20.98 -12.74
N LYS A 76 2.35 -20.59 -13.94
CA LYS A 76 2.73 -21.22 -15.22
C LYS A 76 4.26 -21.18 -15.40
N ASP A 77 4.88 -20.08 -15.00
CA ASP A 77 6.31 -19.84 -15.17
C ASP A 77 7.13 -20.36 -13.95
N GLY A 78 6.51 -21.14 -13.04
CA GLY A 78 7.16 -21.93 -11.99
C GLY A 78 7.40 -21.22 -10.65
N TRP A 79 7.13 -19.92 -10.55
CA TRP A 79 7.57 -19.08 -9.44
C TRP A 79 6.85 -19.31 -8.10
N THR A 80 5.63 -19.85 -8.13
CA THR A 80 4.78 -20.00 -6.94
C THR A 80 5.19 -21.12 -5.97
N GLU A 81 6.11 -22.02 -6.34
CA GLU A 81 6.37 -23.23 -5.54
C GLU A 81 7.10 -22.98 -4.22
N ASN A 82 8.06 -22.04 -4.21
CA ASN A 82 8.94 -21.75 -3.08
C ASN A 82 8.68 -20.38 -2.45
N LEU A 83 7.47 -19.85 -2.65
CA LEU A 83 7.07 -18.57 -2.11
C LEU A 83 6.96 -18.65 -0.57
N ARG A 84 7.72 -17.82 0.13
CA ARG A 84 7.80 -17.77 1.60
C ARG A 84 7.11 -16.56 2.22
N GLY A 85 6.94 -15.49 1.44
CA GLY A 85 6.22 -14.29 1.84
C GLY A 85 5.66 -13.55 0.63
N ILE A 86 4.53 -12.86 0.87
CA ILE A 86 3.92 -11.92 -0.08
C ILE A 86 3.66 -10.63 0.67
N SER A 87 4.01 -9.50 0.08
CA SER A 87 3.59 -8.17 0.53
C SER A 87 3.51 -7.25 -0.70
N GLY A 88 3.29 -5.94 -0.51
CA GLY A 88 3.10 -5.05 -1.64
C GLY A 88 2.67 -3.63 -1.27
N CYS A 89 2.24 -2.93 -2.31
CA CYS A 89 1.61 -1.63 -2.31
C CYS A 89 0.39 -1.64 -3.23
N ALA A 90 -0.45 -0.63 -3.07
CA ALA A 90 -1.52 -0.30 -4.00
C ALA A 90 -1.52 1.22 -4.22
N GLN A 91 -2.25 1.69 -5.23
CA GLN A 91 -2.52 3.12 -5.39
C GLN A 91 -3.19 3.69 -4.12
N GLN A 92 -2.51 4.64 -3.46
CA GLN A 92 -2.96 5.24 -2.21
C GLN A 92 -4.25 6.05 -2.37
N HIS A 93 -4.91 6.35 -1.26
CA HIS A 93 -6.15 7.13 -1.14
C HIS A 93 -7.40 6.54 -1.84
N GLY A 94 -7.24 5.67 -2.84
CA GLY A 94 -8.33 4.97 -3.50
C GLY A 94 -9.05 4.03 -2.52
N THR A 95 -10.38 3.93 -2.67
CA THR A 95 -11.25 3.37 -1.64
C THR A 95 -12.28 2.39 -2.19
N THR A 96 -12.35 1.20 -1.62
CA THR A 96 -13.15 0.06 -2.10
C THR A 96 -14.05 -0.49 -1.00
N CYS A 97 -15.22 -0.99 -1.38
CA CYS A 97 -16.04 -1.83 -0.52
C CYS A 97 -16.43 -3.10 -1.28
N PHE A 98 -16.55 -4.23 -0.59
CA PHE A 98 -17.11 -5.47 -1.16
C PHE A 98 -18.57 -5.32 -1.66
N SER A 99 -19.23 -4.18 -1.39
CA SER A 99 -20.58 -3.86 -1.83
C SER A 99 -20.68 -2.79 -2.92
N ILE A 100 -19.56 -2.35 -3.53
CA ILE A 100 -19.58 -1.38 -4.65
C ILE A 100 -18.83 -1.94 -5.87
N GLU A 101 -19.44 -1.85 -7.04
CA GLU A 101 -18.85 -2.30 -8.30
C GLU A 101 -17.69 -1.41 -8.75
N ASN A 102 -17.84 -0.09 -8.56
CA ASN A 102 -16.92 0.94 -9.00
C ASN A 102 -16.38 1.72 -7.80
N SER A 103 -15.06 1.74 -7.67
CA SER A 103 -14.30 2.25 -6.52
C SER A 103 -13.62 3.58 -6.87
N PRO A 104 -13.79 4.66 -6.08
CA PRO A 104 -13.04 5.89 -6.26
C PRO A 104 -11.54 5.66 -6.14
N VAL A 105 -10.77 6.28 -7.04
CA VAL A 105 -9.30 6.24 -7.04
C VAL A 105 -8.71 7.62 -6.73
N TRP A 106 -7.40 7.69 -6.53
CA TRP A 106 -6.67 8.90 -6.11
C TRP A 106 -6.89 10.15 -6.99
N MET A 107 -7.39 10.00 -8.21
CA MET A 107 -7.71 11.09 -9.14
C MET A 107 -9.08 11.74 -8.89
N ASP A 108 -9.95 11.15 -8.07
CA ASP A 108 -11.30 11.68 -7.82
C ASP A 108 -11.26 13.06 -7.14
N SER A 109 -12.00 14.02 -7.71
CA SER A 109 -12.07 15.41 -7.26
C SER A 109 -13.49 15.85 -6.92
N SER A 110 -14.34 14.91 -6.49
CA SER A 110 -15.81 15.09 -6.46
C SER A 110 -16.43 15.16 -5.05
N THR A 111 -15.65 15.65 -4.10
CA THR A 111 -15.87 15.64 -2.63
C THR A 111 -15.57 16.97 -1.94
N GLU A 112 -15.47 18.08 -2.67
CA GLU A 112 -15.18 19.44 -2.17
C GLU A 112 -15.98 19.79 -0.90
N LYS A 113 -17.29 19.54 -0.94
CA LYS A 113 -18.21 19.79 0.19
C LYS A 113 -17.81 18.98 1.43
N GLN A 114 -17.42 17.71 1.28
CA GLN A 114 -16.97 16.86 2.38
C GLN A 114 -15.64 17.34 2.96
N CYS A 115 -14.70 17.79 2.13
CA CYS A 115 -13.45 18.41 2.60
C CYS A 115 -13.73 19.65 3.46
N GLN A 116 -14.57 20.56 2.97
CA GLN A 116 -14.99 21.75 3.71
C GLN A 116 -15.73 21.39 5.01
N GLN A 117 -16.57 20.36 5.02
CA GLN A 117 -17.24 19.90 6.25
C GLN A 117 -16.25 19.38 7.30
N LEU A 118 -15.20 18.65 6.88
CA LEU A 118 -14.15 18.12 7.76
C LEU A 118 -13.26 19.24 8.32
N GLU A 119 -12.83 20.18 7.49
CA GLU A 119 -12.01 21.32 7.92
C GLU A 119 -12.78 22.24 8.87
N ASN A 120 -14.05 22.55 8.57
CA ASN A 120 -14.91 23.36 9.45
C ASN A 120 -15.18 22.67 10.80
N TYR A 121 -15.31 21.33 10.84
CA TYR A 121 -15.55 20.60 12.09
C TYR A 121 -14.37 20.69 13.07
N VAL A 122 -13.12 20.59 12.59
CA VAL A 122 -11.93 20.66 13.45
C VAL A 122 -11.45 22.10 13.73
N GLY A 123 -12.05 23.11 13.09
CA GLY A 123 -11.67 24.52 13.26
C GLY A 123 -10.61 25.04 12.27
N GLY A 124 -10.50 24.43 11.09
CA GLY A 124 -9.71 24.95 9.96
C GLY A 124 -8.84 23.91 9.26
N ASP A 125 -8.40 24.24 8.04
CA ASP A 125 -7.52 23.42 7.21
C ASP A 125 -6.14 23.20 7.88
N LYS A 126 -5.60 24.24 8.53
CA LYS A 126 -4.41 24.16 9.37
C LYS A 126 -4.60 23.18 10.53
N ARG A 127 -5.76 23.18 11.20
CA ARG A 127 -6.01 22.27 12.32
C ARG A 127 -6.20 20.82 11.87
N MET A 128 -6.80 20.62 10.69
CA MET A 128 -6.82 19.32 10.01
C MET A 128 -5.40 18.82 9.70
N ALA A 129 -4.50 19.71 9.27
CA ALA A 129 -3.09 19.38 9.01
C ALA A 129 -2.27 19.10 10.27
N GLU A 130 -2.50 19.84 11.36
CA GLU A 130 -1.89 19.57 12.68
C GLU A 130 -2.28 18.17 13.20
N ILE A 131 -3.54 17.76 13.03
CA ILE A 131 -4.01 16.44 13.50
C ILE A 131 -3.58 15.31 12.56
N THR A 132 -3.79 15.47 11.24
CA THR A 132 -3.74 14.36 10.27
C THR A 132 -2.54 14.40 9.31
N GLY A 133 -1.63 15.36 9.47
CA GLY A 133 -0.45 15.53 8.60
C GLY A 133 -0.75 16.14 7.23
N SER A 134 -2.01 16.49 6.95
CA SER A 134 -2.43 17.16 5.72
C SER A 134 -3.77 17.87 5.94
N ARG A 135 -4.01 18.96 5.21
CA ARG A 135 -5.37 19.53 5.12
C ARG A 135 -6.33 18.55 4.44
N ALA A 136 -7.63 18.83 4.43
CA ALA A 136 -8.58 17.93 3.76
C ALA A 136 -8.36 17.96 2.25
N HIS A 137 -8.35 16.78 1.63
CA HIS A 137 -8.15 16.62 0.20
C HIS A 137 -9.22 15.71 -0.40
N HIS A 138 -9.73 16.08 -1.57
CA HIS A 138 -10.80 15.36 -2.29
C HIS A 138 -10.61 13.84 -2.36
N ARG A 139 -9.38 13.42 -2.70
CA ARG A 139 -9.01 12.02 -2.85
C ARG A 139 -8.87 11.27 -1.52
N PHE A 140 -8.60 11.97 -0.41
CA PHE A 140 -8.34 11.34 0.88
C PHE A 140 -9.59 10.64 1.41
N SER A 141 -9.39 9.48 2.01
CA SER A 141 -10.45 8.50 2.19
C SER A 141 -11.58 8.94 3.12
N GLY A 142 -11.36 9.81 4.10
CA GLY A 142 -12.41 10.36 4.96
C GLY A 142 -13.47 11.14 4.18
N ALA A 143 -13.05 12.00 3.25
CA ALA A 143 -13.97 12.75 2.38
C ALA A 143 -14.75 11.83 1.42
N GLN A 144 -14.13 10.73 0.97
CA GLN A 144 -14.80 9.69 0.18
C GLN A 144 -15.75 8.83 1.05
N ILE A 145 -15.39 8.51 2.31
CA ILE A 145 -16.24 7.76 3.26
C ILE A 145 -17.53 8.53 3.60
N MET A 146 -17.44 9.85 3.76
CA MET A 146 -18.60 10.74 3.91
C MET A 146 -19.53 10.74 2.69
N LYS A 147 -19.05 10.31 1.52
CA LYS A 147 -19.82 10.25 0.27
C LYS A 147 -20.35 8.83 0.01
N ILE A 148 -19.54 7.79 0.22
CA ILE A 148 -19.89 6.36 0.12
C ILE A 148 -19.05 5.53 1.10
N ARG A 149 -19.64 4.53 1.76
CA ARG A 149 -18.92 3.68 2.75
C ARG A 149 -17.90 2.75 2.10
N VAL A 150 -16.65 2.78 2.57
CA VAL A 150 -15.47 2.14 1.94
C VAL A 150 -14.32 1.84 2.91
N SER A 151 -13.38 1.00 2.46
CA SER A 151 -12.06 0.66 3.02
C SER A 151 -10.94 1.06 2.03
N LEU A 152 -9.65 0.93 2.37
CA LEU A 152 -8.54 1.23 1.45
C LEU A 152 -8.24 0.07 0.48
N ILE A 153 -7.74 0.38 -0.72
CA ILE A 153 -7.37 -0.65 -1.73
C ILE A 153 -6.23 -1.56 -1.22
N SER A 154 -5.29 -1.01 -0.46
CA SER A 154 -4.19 -1.74 0.19
C SER A 154 -4.72 -2.84 1.13
N SER A 155 -5.56 -2.47 2.10
CA SER A 155 -6.17 -3.40 3.05
C SER A 155 -7.18 -4.34 2.39
N PHE A 156 -7.89 -3.91 1.33
CA PHE A 156 -8.69 -4.80 0.50
C PHE A 156 -7.86 -5.89 -0.19
N PHE A 157 -6.75 -5.52 -0.84
CA PHE A 157 -5.89 -6.49 -1.51
C PHE A 157 -5.26 -7.48 -0.51
N ALA A 158 -4.79 -6.97 0.62
CA ALA A 158 -4.33 -7.80 1.74
C ALA A 158 -5.44 -8.75 2.23
N SER A 159 -6.69 -8.27 2.33
CA SER A 159 -7.85 -9.07 2.75
C SER A 159 -8.12 -10.25 1.81
N LEU A 160 -8.01 -10.02 0.49
CA LEU A 160 -8.13 -11.10 -0.51
C LEU A 160 -7.07 -12.17 -0.29
N LEU A 161 -5.81 -11.78 -0.07
CA LEU A 161 -4.71 -12.71 0.15
C LEU A 161 -4.87 -13.53 1.44
N ILE A 162 -5.38 -12.95 2.54
CA ILE A 162 -5.51 -13.65 3.83
C ILE A 162 -6.90 -14.26 4.11
N GLY A 163 -7.89 -14.01 3.25
CA GLY A 163 -9.24 -14.63 3.33
C GLY A 163 -10.11 -14.13 4.48
N LYS A 164 -9.73 -13.02 5.11
CA LYS A 164 -10.43 -12.29 6.18
C LYS A 164 -10.16 -10.80 6.00
N TYR A 165 -10.88 -9.92 6.69
CA TYR A 165 -10.52 -8.49 6.69
C TYR A 165 -9.12 -8.29 7.25
N ALA A 166 -8.28 -7.59 6.48
CA ALA A 166 -6.97 -7.11 6.91
C ALA A 166 -7.11 -5.71 7.53
N PRO A 167 -6.29 -5.38 8.54
CA PRO A 167 -6.21 -4.03 9.09
C PRO A 167 -5.65 -3.04 8.05
N ILE A 168 -5.82 -1.75 8.33
CA ILE A 168 -5.12 -0.66 7.63
C ILE A 168 -3.77 -0.43 8.33
N ASP A 169 -2.70 -0.24 7.56
CA ASP A 169 -1.39 0.09 8.15
C ASP A 169 -1.23 1.61 8.37
N LEU A 170 -0.34 1.99 9.28
CA LEU A 170 -0.10 3.39 9.67
C LEU A 170 0.25 4.30 8.48
N THR A 171 0.91 3.76 7.44
CA THR A 171 1.34 4.56 6.28
C THR A 171 0.19 4.89 5.32
N ASP A 172 -0.75 3.97 5.06
CA ASP A 172 -1.90 4.28 4.20
C ASP A 172 -3.07 4.90 5.01
N GLY A 173 -3.16 4.61 6.31
CA GLY A 173 -4.07 5.27 7.26
C GLY A 173 -3.84 6.78 7.40
N SER A 174 -2.58 7.23 7.30
CA SER A 174 -2.25 8.67 7.25
C SER A 174 -2.83 9.37 6.01
N GLY A 175 -3.01 8.64 4.90
CA GLY A 175 -3.59 9.13 3.64
C GLY A 175 -5.12 9.32 3.66
N MET A 176 -5.76 9.26 4.83
CA MET A 176 -7.22 9.27 4.97
C MET A 176 -7.83 10.57 5.52
N ASN A 177 -7.06 11.48 6.12
CA ASN A 177 -7.57 12.56 7.00
C ASN A 177 -8.40 12.01 8.20
N LEU A 178 -8.11 10.81 8.70
CA LEU A 178 -8.78 10.18 9.84
C LEU A 178 -7.83 9.74 10.96
N MET A 179 -6.56 9.49 10.63
CA MET A 179 -5.52 9.12 11.59
C MET A 179 -4.92 10.38 12.22
N ASN A 180 -4.81 10.38 13.56
CA ASN A 180 -4.07 11.37 14.31
C ASN A 180 -2.57 10.99 14.28
N ILE A 181 -1.77 11.76 13.53
CA ILE A 181 -0.38 11.39 13.22
C ILE A 181 0.59 11.57 14.40
N GLU A 182 0.21 12.27 15.47
CA GLU A 182 1.01 12.35 16.70
C GLU A 182 0.79 11.13 17.60
N THR A 183 -0.43 10.61 17.66
CA THR A 183 -0.80 9.47 18.54
C THR A 183 -0.73 8.10 17.86
N GLU A 184 -0.59 8.04 16.53
CA GLU A 184 -0.68 6.81 15.70
C GLU A 184 -2.04 6.08 15.79
N LYS A 185 -3.09 6.77 16.26
CA LYS A 185 -4.44 6.22 16.42
C LYS A 185 -5.44 6.94 15.52
N TRP A 186 -6.65 6.39 15.39
CA TRP A 186 -7.74 7.13 14.77
C TRP A 186 -8.12 8.35 15.60
N GLU A 187 -8.34 9.48 14.94
CA GLU A 187 -8.92 10.65 15.58
C GLU A 187 -10.41 10.40 15.80
N LYS A 188 -10.77 9.97 17.02
CA LYS A 188 -12.13 9.52 17.32
C LYS A 188 -13.19 10.60 17.08
N SER A 189 -12.84 11.88 17.28
CA SER A 189 -13.73 13.00 16.98
C SER A 189 -14.09 13.07 15.48
N LEU A 190 -13.11 12.90 14.59
CA LEU A 190 -13.32 12.82 13.13
C LEU A 190 -14.10 11.57 12.72
N LEU A 191 -13.84 10.41 13.34
CA LEU A 191 -14.60 9.19 13.05
C LEU A 191 -16.08 9.33 13.42
N ASP A 192 -16.39 9.80 14.63
CA ASP A 192 -17.77 9.96 15.09
C ASP A 192 -18.53 11.06 14.34
N PHE A 193 -17.84 12.12 13.90
CA PHE A 193 -18.43 13.16 13.03
C PHE A 193 -18.88 12.62 11.67
N ILE A 194 -18.12 11.70 11.07
CA ILE A 194 -18.47 11.07 9.79
C ILE A 194 -19.59 10.03 10.00
N PHE A 195 -19.41 9.12 10.95
CA PHE A 195 -20.40 8.11 11.32
C PHE A 195 -20.05 7.50 12.68
N PRO A 196 -20.89 7.66 13.72
CA PRO A 196 -20.64 7.05 15.03
C PRO A 196 -20.38 5.55 14.95
N GLY A 197 -19.24 5.11 15.47
CA GLY A 197 -18.78 3.71 15.35
C GLY A 197 -18.21 3.32 13.98
N LEU A 198 -17.73 4.28 13.18
CA LEU A 198 -16.88 4.03 11.99
C LEU A 198 -15.59 3.28 12.36
N GLU A 199 -15.08 3.49 13.56
CA GLU A 199 -13.92 2.79 14.15
C GLU A 199 -14.06 1.26 14.04
N ASN A 200 -15.24 0.72 14.40
CA ASN A 200 -15.60 -0.71 14.28
C ASN A 200 -15.65 -1.24 12.83
N LYS A 201 -15.47 -0.39 11.82
CA LYS A 201 -15.45 -0.74 10.38
C LYS A 201 -14.08 -0.58 9.75
N LEU A 202 -13.24 0.28 10.32
CA LEU A 202 -11.84 0.44 9.91
C LEU A 202 -10.93 -0.58 10.61
N GLY A 203 -11.30 -1.00 11.82
CA GLY A 203 -10.45 -1.81 12.69
C GLY A 203 -9.32 -0.99 13.31
N GLU A 204 -8.42 -1.64 14.04
CA GLU A 204 -7.23 -0.99 14.58
C GLU A 204 -6.18 -0.77 13.47
N LEU A 205 -5.39 0.30 13.62
CA LEU A 205 -4.21 0.55 12.80
C LEU A 205 -3.06 -0.38 13.22
N VAL A 206 -2.26 -0.83 12.26
CA VAL A 206 -1.08 -1.70 12.52
C VAL A 206 0.20 -1.15 11.91
N SER A 207 1.36 -1.54 12.45
CA SER A 207 2.64 -1.24 11.81
C SER A 207 2.71 -1.81 10.39
N PRO A 208 3.33 -1.12 9.42
CA PRO A 208 3.61 -1.68 8.09
C PRO A 208 4.55 -2.90 8.13
N MET A 209 5.10 -3.24 9.30
CA MET A 209 5.92 -4.44 9.53
C MET A 209 5.13 -5.58 10.21
N THR A 210 3.82 -5.45 10.43
CA THR A 210 3.00 -6.50 11.05
C THR A 210 2.69 -7.67 10.10
N SER A 211 2.87 -8.90 10.59
CA SER A 211 2.40 -10.11 9.90
C SER A 211 0.91 -10.35 10.17
N ILE A 212 0.06 -9.95 9.23
CA ILE A 212 -1.42 -9.99 9.35
C ILE A 212 -2.05 -11.39 9.25
N GLY A 213 -1.28 -12.40 8.88
CA GLY A 213 -1.69 -13.82 8.82
C GLY A 213 -0.98 -14.62 7.72
N THR A 214 -1.26 -15.92 7.66
CA THR A 214 -0.89 -16.75 6.51
C THR A 214 -1.76 -16.42 5.31
N VAL A 215 -1.18 -16.54 4.10
CA VAL A 215 -1.96 -16.51 2.84
C VAL A 215 -3.04 -17.60 2.92
N HIS A 216 -4.28 -17.23 2.59
CA HIS A 216 -5.44 -18.10 2.72
C HIS A 216 -5.27 -19.39 1.91
N SER A 217 -5.77 -20.49 2.45
CA SER A 217 -5.66 -21.82 1.84
C SER A 217 -6.30 -21.89 0.45
N TYR A 218 -7.24 -20.98 0.13
CA TYR A 218 -7.73 -20.77 -1.23
C TYR A 218 -6.61 -20.59 -2.26
N TRP A 219 -5.64 -19.69 -2.02
CA TRP A 219 -4.55 -19.43 -2.96
C TRP A 219 -3.61 -20.64 -3.05
N THR A 220 -3.32 -21.30 -1.93
CA THR A 220 -2.49 -22.50 -1.97
C THR A 220 -3.19 -23.69 -2.64
N TYR A 221 -4.51 -23.86 -2.53
CA TYR A 221 -5.24 -24.95 -3.21
C TYR A 221 -5.55 -24.66 -4.68
N ARG A 222 -6.05 -23.45 -5.02
CA ARG A 222 -6.30 -23.04 -6.42
C ARG A 222 -5.03 -23.17 -7.27
N PHE A 223 -3.88 -22.82 -6.69
CA PHE A 223 -2.62 -22.81 -7.43
C PHE A 223 -1.74 -24.07 -7.21
N LYS A 224 -1.84 -24.85 -6.12
CA LYS A 224 -0.89 -25.96 -5.81
C LYS A 224 -1.41 -27.41 -5.83
N ASN A 225 -2.72 -27.67 -6.05
CA ASN A 225 -3.35 -28.90 -6.59
C ASN A 225 -4.69 -29.26 -5.90
N GLY A 226 -5.59 -29.88 -6.68
CA GLY A 226 -6.81 -30.51 -6.17
C GLY A 226 -6.63 -31.96 -5.69
N SER A 227 -7.75 -32.57 -5.26
CA SER A 227 -7.89 -33.97 -4.85
C SER A 227 -7.29 -34.38 -3.47
N LEU A 228 -5.97 -34.35 -3.32
CA LEU A 228 -5.28 -35.22 -2.34
C LEU A 228 -5.33 -34.79 -0.86
N THR A 229 -5.71 -33.55 -0.54
CA THR A 229 -5.78 -33.06 0.86
C THR A 229 -6.74 -33.87 1.73
N ARG A 230 -7.90 -34.26 1.16
CA ARG A 230 -8.97 -34.99 1.88
C ARG A 230 -8.47 -36.29 2.50
N GLU A 231 -7.59 -37.02 1.81
CA GLU A 231 -7.13 -38.33 2.29
C GLU A 231 -6.14 -38.28 3.45
N ARG A 232 -5.51 -37.11 3.73
CA ARG A 232 -4.60 -36.93 4.87
C ARG A 232 -5.32 -36.62 6.17
N ALA A 233 -6.33 -35.74 6.17
CA ALA A 233 -7.05 -35.35 7.39
C ALA A 233 -7.62 -36.58 8.14
N ARG A 234 -8.25 -37.50 7.39
CA ARG A 234 -8.75 -38.78 7.91
C ARG A 234 -7.69 -39.62 8.63
N LYS A 235 -6.44 -39.64 8.14
CA LYS A 235 -5.39 -40.53 8.65
C LYS A 235 -4.74 -40.05 9.96
N ILE A 236 -4.83 -38.76 10.29
CA ILE A 236 -4.20 -38.20 11.49
C ILE A 236 -5.03 -38.52 12.75
N ASN A 237 -6.37 -38.47 12.66
CA ASN A 237 -7.26 -38.77 13.80
C ASN A 237 -7.52 -40.29 13.99
N GLY A 238 -6.79 -41.17 13.29
CA GLY A 238 -6.86 -42.62 13.45
C GLY A 238 -8.21 -43.26 13.14
N SER A 239 -9.08 -42.58 12.39
CA SER A 239 -10.51 -42.93 12.32
C SER A 239 -11.05 -43.03 10.89
N SER A 240 -12.25 -43.62 10.76
CA SER A 240 -12.99 -43.66 9.50
C SER A 240 -13.62 -42.29 9.18
N TRP A 241 -14.21 -42.15 7.98
CA TRP A 241 -14.77 -40.88 7.51
C TRP A 241 -15.93 -40.39 8.37
N GLU A 242 -16.77 -41.32 8.85
CA GLU A 242 -17.92 -41.06 9.72
C GLU A 242 -17.47 -40.32 10.99
N LYS A 243 -16.33 -40.71 11.56
CA LYS A 243 -15.83 -40.17 12.84
C LYS A 243 -15.05 -38.86 12.70
N TRP A 244 -14.52 -38.54 11.51
CA TRP A 244 -14.04 -37.18 11.24
C TRP A 244 -15.23 -36.20 11.17
N ASN A 245 -16.29 -36.59 10.46
CA ASN A 245 -17.52 -35.81 10.39
C ASN A 245 -18.15 -35.68 11.78
N GLU A 246 -18.25 -36.77 12.55
CA GLU A 246 -18.74 -36.77 13.94
C GLU A 246 -18.04 -35.73 14.83
N ILE A 247 -16.73 -35.52 14.66
CA ILE A 247 -16.00 -34.48 15.41
C ILE A 247 -16.37 -33.08 14.91
N MET A 248 -16.35 -32.85 13.60
CA MET A 248 -16.65 -31.53 13.00
C MET A 248 -18.13 -31.11 13.17
N GLU A 249 -19.05 -32.08 13.24
CA GLU A 249 -20.48 -31.87 13.51
C GLU A 249 -20.76 -31.65 15.01
N LYS A 250 -19.85 -32.10 15.89
CA LYS A 250 -19.90 -31.85 17.34
C LYS A 250 -19.15 -30.58 17.77
N THR A 251 -18.21 -30.08 16.96
CA THR A 251 -17.61 -28.75 17.17
C THR A 251 -18.64 -27.67 16.81
N PRO A 252 -19.10 -26.85 17.77
CA PRO A 252 -20.07 -25.80 17.46
C PRO A 252 -19.44 -24.73 16.56
N VAL A 253 -20.27 -24.11 15.72
CA VAL A 253 -19.83 -23.03 14.82
C VAL A 253 -19.29 -21.87 15.65
N GLY A 254 -18.01 -21.55 15.46
CA GLY A 254 -17.27 -20.57 16.27
C GLY A 254 -16.31 -21.19 17.30
N ASN A 255 -16.23 -22.52 17.42
CA ASN A 255 -15.29 -23.23 18.30
C ASN A 255 -15.34 -22.72 19.75
N ASP A 256 -16.56 -22.53 20.27
CA ASP A 256 -16.86 -21.96 21.60
C ASP A 256 -16.14 -20.64 21.93
N GLY A 257 -15.77 -19.86 20.91
CA GLY A 257 -15.06 -18.59 21.04
C GLY A 257 -13.56 -18.71 21.30
N PHE A 258 -12.99 -19.93 21.29
CA PHE A 258 -11.55 -20.13 21.44
C PHE A 258 -10.79 -19.69 20.18
N ILE A 259 -10.16 -18.52 20.28
CA ILE A 259 -9.27 -17.92 19.28
C ILE A 259 -7.91 -17.65 19.95
N GLY A 260 -6.81 -18.09 19.34
CA GLY A 260 -5.46 -17.90 19.88
C GLY A 260 -4.59 -17.01 18.98
N PHE A 261 -3.92 -16.03 19.59
CA PHE A 261 -2.95 -15.13 18.94
C PHE A 261 -1.75 -14.88 19.87
N PHE A 262 -0.58 -14.61 19.28
CA PHE A 262 0.70 -14.40 19.98
C PHE A 262 1.55 -13.42 19.15
N PHE A 263 2.13 -12.38 19.78
CA PHE A 263 2.82 -11.27 19.10
C PHE A 263 3.93 -10.65 19.98
N ASP A 264 4.98 -10.11 19.35
CA ASP A 264 6.15 -9.48 20.01
C ASP A 264 6.64 -8.21 19.23
N GLU A 265 6.22 -7.01 19.68
CA GLU A 265 6.80 -5.63 19.47
C GLU A 265 6.80 -4.94 18.06
N ASP A 266 7.31 -3.68 18.00
CA ASP A 266 6.65 -2.50 17.35
C ASP A 266 7.58 -1.44 16.63
N GLU A 267 7.12 -0.17 16.44
CA GLU A 267 7.78 1.06 15.84
C GLU A 267 7.65 1.24 14.28
N ILE A 268 7.86 2.39 13.57
CA ILE A 268 8.45 3.75 13.81
C ILE A 268 7.65 4.89 13.07
N LYS A 269 7.78 6.16 13.51
CA LYS A 269 7.14 7.43 12.99
C LYS A 269 8.06 8.33 12.12
N MET A 270 7.58 9.48 11.58
CA MET A 270 8.42 10.45 10.81
C MET A 270 8.17 11.96 11.05
N GLY A 271 9.24 12.76 10.92
CA GLY A 271 9.25 14.22 10.75
C GLY A 271 10.63 14.73 10.31
N PHE A 272 10.74 15.44 9.18
CA PHE A 272 12.02 15.64 8.49
C PHE A 272 12.84 16.86 8.96
N LYS A 273 14.15 16.67 9.17
CA LYS A 273 15.17 17.73 9.31
C LYS A 273 16.38 17.35 8.45
N LYS A 274 16.94 18.31 7.68
CA LYS A 274 18.19 18.10 6.93
C LYS A 274 19.37 17.87 7.89
N SER A 275 20.30 17.01 7.49
CA SER A 275 21.57 16.70 8.17
C SER A 275 22.71 16.65 7.15
N GLN A 276 23.97 16.61 7.61
CA GLN A 276 25.13 16.44 6.71
C GLN A 276 25.18 15.07 6.00
N SER A 277 24.42 14.08 6.47
CA SER A 277 24.23 12.76 5.82
C SER A 277 22.98 12.67 4.94
N SER A 278 22.21 13.76 4.82
CA SER A 278 21.00 13.78 3.98
C SER A 278 21.35 13.80 2.50
N ARG A 279 20.80 12.83 1.75
CA ARG A 279 20.94 12.68 0.30
C ARG A 279 19.57 12.45 -0.34
N ILE A 280 19.45 12.78 -1.61
CA ILE A 280 18.21 12.58 -2.38
C ILE A 280 18.36 11.32 -3.23
N LEU A 281 17.36 10.44 -3.21
CA LEU A 281 17.29 9.26 -4.08
C LEU A 281 16.20 9.47 -5.14
N VAL A 282 16.53 9.31 -6.41
CA VAL A 282 15.58 9.46 -7.53
C VAL A 282 15.51 8.18 -8.37
N THR A 283 14.29 7.78 -8.73
CA THR A 283 14.01 6.59 -9.54
C THR A 283 12.83 6.84 -10.49
N GLY A 284 12.49 5.86 -11.34
CA GLY A 284 11.47 6.01 -12.38
C GLY A 284 11.90 6.95 -13.52
N GLY A 285 10.97 7.31 -14.41
CA GLY A 285 11.31 8.04 -15.65
C GLY A 285 12.05 9.38 -15.45
N ALA A 286 11.85 10.05 -14.31
CA ALA A 286 12.54 11.30 -13.98
C ALA A 286 14.04 11.10 -13.68
N SER A 287 14.47 9.91 -13.23
CA SER A 287 15.89 9.63 -12.94
C SER A 287 16.79 9.60 -14.17
N ARG A 288 16.21 9.63 -15.37
CA ARG A 288 16.91 9.68 -16.66
C ARG A 288 17.15 11.11 -17.17
N ASN A 289 16.57 12.13 -16.54
CA ASN A 289 16.71 13.53 -16.96
C ASN A 289 17.71 14.28 -16.06
N THR A 290 18.96 14.35 -16.52
CA THR A 290 20.07 15.00 -15.79
C THR A 290 19.80 16.46 -15.42
N VAL A 291 19.04 17.21 -16.22
CA VAL A 291 18.68 18.61 -15.94
C VAL A 291 17.70 18.70 -14.76
N LEU A 292 16.71 17.80 -14.70
CA LEU A 292 15.80 17.72 -13.55
C LEU A 292 16.54 17.28 -12.27
N LEU A 293 17.51 16.36 -12.38
CA LEU A 293 18.34 15.95 -11.24
C LEU A 293 19.21 17.10 -10.73
N GLN A 294 19.86 17.85 -11.62
CA GLN A 294 20.69 19.00 -11.22
C GLN A 294 19.84 20.08 -10.55
N MET A 295 18.70 20.45 -11.15
CA MET A 295 17.73 21.39 -10.55
C MET A 295 17.26 20.92 -9.17
N LEU A 296 16.98 19.62 -9.00
CA LEU A 296 16.61 19.04 -7.71
C LEU A 296 17.75 19.14 -6.69
N SER A 297 18.99 18.86 -7.11
CA SER A 297 20.18 18.97 -6.25
C SER A 297 20.43 20.41 -5.80
N ASP A 298 20.32 21.37 -6.72
CA ASP A 298 20.55 22.79 -6.48
C ASP A 298 19.47 23.42 -5.57
N VAL A 299 18.18 23.11 -5.81
CA VAL A 299 17.06 23.61 -5.01
C VAL A 299 17.05 23.05 -3.59
N PHE A 300 17.44 21.78 -3.42
CA PHE A 300 17.45 21.13 -2.11
C PHE A 300 18.80 21.18 -1.40
N GLU A 301 19.86 21.68 -2.04
CA GLU A 301 21.20 21.82 -1.49
C GLU A 301 21.83 20.47 -1.04
N MET A 302 21.51 19.39 -1.76
CA MET A 302 21.89 18.02 -1.38
C MET A 302 22.27 17.20 -2.62
N SER A 303 23.26 16.32 -2.48
CA SER A 303 23.67 15.39 -3.53
C SER A 303 22.51 14.48 -3.94
N VAL A 304 22.33 14.33 -5.26
CA VAL A 304 21.28 13.50 -5.87
C VAL A 304 21.91 12.21 -6.39
N TYR A 305 21.37 11.10 -5.92
CA TYR A 305 21.72 9.76 -6.35
C TYR A 305 20.55 9.15 -7.13
N THR A 306 20.87 8.34 -8.13
CA THR A 306 19.89 7.53 -8.87
C THR A 306 19.97 6.07 -8.46
N ILE A 307 18.81 5.40 -8.50
CA ILE A 307 18.71 3.95 -8.34
C ILE A 307 17.88 3.37 -9.50
N GLU A 308 18.51 2.49 -10.28
CA GLU A 308 17.88 1.83 -11.42
C GLU A 308 17.19 0.54 -10.95
N VAL A 309 15.90 0.67 -10.62
CA VAL A 309 15.03 -0.41 -10.14
C VAL A 309 13.66 -0.33 -10.80
N ASP A 310 13.38 -1.27 -11.70
CA ASP A 310 12.07 -1.38 -12.33
C ASP A 310 11.02 -1.92 -11.36
N GLY A 311 9.91 -1.19 -11.19
CA GLY A 311 8.86 -1.56 -10.24
C GLY A 311 9.29 -1.45 -8.77
N SER A 312 10.03 -0.39 -8.42
CA SER A 312 10.53 -0.10 -7.07
C SER A 312 9.51 -0.31 -5.93
N ALA A 313 8.24 0.02 -6.14
CA ALA A 313 7.18 -0.14 -5.15
C ALA A 313 6.84 -1.63 -4.89
N ALA A 314 6.72 -2.44 -5.96
CA ALA A 314 6.61 -3.90 -5.85
C ALA A 314 7.88 -4.49 -5.22
N LEU A 315 9.08 -4.07 -5.65
CA LEU A 315 10.34 -4.51 -5.06
C LEU A 315 10.41 -4.26 -3.54
N GLY A 316 9.97 -3.08 -3.08
CA GLY A 316 9.85 -2.77 -1.65
C GLY A 316 8.88 -3.69 -0.89
N GLY A 317 7.79 -4.12 -1.52
CA GLY A 317 6.93 -5.18 -1.00
C GLY A 317 7.66 -6.52 -0.84
N ALA A 318 8.42 -6.93 -1.87
CA ALA A 318 9.20 -8.18 -1.81
C ALA A 318 10.26 -8.13 -0.69
N MET A 319 10.91 -6.98 -0.52
CA MET A 319 11.89 -6.72 0.54
C MET A 319 11.28 -6.77 1.94
N ARG A 320 10.11 -6.13 2.17
CA ARG A 320 9.34 -6.26 3.42
C ARG A 320 9.02 -7.72 3.75
N ALA A 321 8.54 -8.47 2.76
CA ALA A 321 8.21 -9.89 2.93
C ALA A 321 9.44 -10.76 3.30
N ARG A 322 10.61 -10.50 2.69
CA ARG A 322 11.87 -11.18 3.03
C ARG A 322 12.39 -10.79 4.41
N TYR A 323 12.39 -9.51 4.76
CA TYR A 323 12.82 -9.02 6.07
C TYR A 323 12.05 -9.71 7.21
N LEU A 324 10.72 -9.70 7.14
CA LEU A 324 9.86 -10.33 8.15
C LEU A 324 10.03 -11.85 8.21
N HIS A 325 10.24 -12.52 7.07
CA HIS A 325 10.53 -13.95 7.06
C HIS A 325 11.88 -14.30 7.69
N SER A 326 12.90 -13.45 7.51
CA SER A 326 14.26 -13.70 7.99
C SER A 326 14.40 -13.71 9.51
N LYS A 327 13.48 -13.05 10.23
CA LYS A 327 13.54 -12.83 11.70
C LYS A 327 14.88 -12.27 12.17
N THR A 328 15.52 -11.44 11.34
CA THR A 328 16.78 -10.78 11.63
C THR A 328 16.64 -9.82 12.83
N PRO A 329 17.63 -9.75 13.75
CA PRO A 329 17.67 -8.72 14.79
C PRO A 329 18.18 -7.36 14.27
N LEU A 330 18.67 -7.31 13.01
CA LEU A 330 19.11 -6.07 12.36
C LEU A 330 17.91 -5.21 11.98
N LYS A 331 18.02 -3.88 12.08
CA LYS A 331 16.99 -2.96 11.59
C LYS A 331 16.90 -3.03 10.06
N TYR A 332 15.76 -2.65 9.51
CA TYR A 332 15.52 -2.69 8.06
C TYR A 332 16.60 -1.95 7.24
N SER A 333 17.11 -0.82 7.73
CA SER A 333 18.21 -0.07 7.11
C SER A 333 19.58 -0.75 7.15
N GLU A 334 19.79 -1.68 8.07
CA GLU A 334 21.03 -2.47 8.23
C GLU A 334 20.94 -3.79 7.46
N TYR A 335 19.74 -4.37 7.35
CA TYR A 335 19.46 -5.57 6.55
C TYR A 335 19.32 -5.27 5.04
N TYR A 336 18.88 -4.06 4.69
CA TYR A 336 18.87 -3.52 3.33
C TYR A 336 19.65 -2.20 3.27
N PRO A 337 21.00 -2.24 3.31
CA PRO A 337 21.81 -1.04 3.16
C PRO A 337 21.62 -0.47 1.76
N CYS A 338 21.34 0.83 1.69
CA CYS A 338 21.00 1.53 0.46
C CYS A 338 22.27 1.99 -0.29
N ASP A 339 23.16 1.04 -0.57
CA ASP A 339 24.53 1.31 -1.05
C ASP A 339 24.66 1.16 -2.57
N ASN A 340 23.75 0.38 -3.18
CA ASN A 340 23.60 0.23 -4.63
C ASN A 340 22.91 1.47 -5.25
N VAL A 341 23.51 2.65 -5.08
CA VAL A 341 23.02 3.93 -5.60
C VAL A 341 24.14 4.72 -6.28
N SER A 342 23.88 5.22 -7.48
CA SER A 342 24.86 5.97 -8.27
C SER A 342 24.76 7.46 -7.98
N LEU A 343 25.85 8.15 -7.65
CA LEU A 343 25.85 9.61 -7.58
C LEU A 343 25.60 10.17 -8.97
N ALA A 344 24.53 10.95 -9.14
CA ALA A 344 24.16 11.54 -10.42
C ALA A 344 24.61 13.01 -10.53
N CYS A 345 24.47 13.79 -9.46
CA CYS A 345 25.00 15.15 -9.38
C CYS A 345 25.16 15.65 -7.94
N ASN A 346 25.99 16.68 -7.79
CA ASN A 346 26.14 17.51 -6.60
C ASN A 346 25.59 18.92 -6.90
N PRO A 347 25.16 19.68 -5.87
CA PRO A 347 24.65 21.03 -6.08
C PRO A 347 25.72 21.99 -6.63
N ILE A 348 25.34 22.80 -7.61
CA ILE A 348 26.18 23.86 -8.18
C ILE A 348 26.06 25.12 -7.29
N PRO A 349 27.15 25.63 -6.68
CA PRO A 349 27.10 26.72 -5.69
C PRO A 349 26.41 28.01 -6.18
N GLU A 350 26.57 28.35 -7.46
CA GLU A 350 26.01 29.52 -8.11
C GLU A 350 24.48 29.39 -8.29
N ASN A 351 24.03 28.18 -8.65
CA ASN A 351 22.62 27.85 -8.75
C ASN A 351 21.96 27.82 -7.36
N VAL A 352 22.61 27.24 -6.35
CA VAL A 352 22.16 27.26 -4.95
C VAL A 352 21.94 28.69 -4.45
N GLN A 353 22.88 29.60 -4.69
CA GLN A 353 22.74 31.01 -4.33
C GLN A 353 21.54 31.66 -5.02
N THR A 354 21.34 31.36 -6.31
CA THR A 354 20.21 31.84 -7.10
C THR A 354 18.87 31.32 -6.56
N TYR A 355 18.76 30.01 -6.26
CA TYR A 355 17.55 29.41 -5.70
C TYR A 355 17.25 29.90 -4.29
N ARG A 356 18.26 30.09 -3.42
CA ARG A 356 18.09 30.71 -2.09
C ARG A 356 17.50 32.12 -2.20
N ALA A 357 18.04 32.95 -3.10
CA ALA A 357 17.55 34.31 -3.33
C ALA A 357 16.11 34.31 -3.87
N LEU A 358 15.79 33.45 -4.84
CA LEU A 358 14.44 33.29 -5.38
C LEU A 358 13.45 32.78 -4.33
N PHE A 359 13.85 31.83 -3.50
CA PHE A 359 12.98 31.30 -2.45
C PHE A 359 12.64 32.36 -1.41
N ALA A 360 13.65 33.09 -0.91
CA ALA A 360 13.48 34.12 0.12
C ALA A 360 12.70 35.36 -0.35
N THR A 361 12.82 35.76 -1.62
CA THR A 361 12.26 37.03 -2.15
C THR A 361 11.04 36.87 -3.05
N THR A 362 10.90 35.75 -3.75
CA THR A 362 9.88 35.56 -4.80
C THR A 362 8.94 34.42 -4.45
N PHE A 363 9.44 33.24 -4.08
CA PHE A 363 8.57 32.12 -3.68
C PHE A 363 7.85 32.45 -2.38
N LYS A 364 8.59 32.81 -1.32
CA LYS A 364 7.99 33.15 -0.02
C LYS A 364 6.96 34.27 -0.16
N ASN A 365 7.31 35.40 -0.75
CA ASN A 365 6.39 36.53 -0.86
C ASN A 365 5.13 36.22 -1.71
N ARG A 366 5.22 35.33 -2.71
CA ARG A 366 4.04 34.87 -3.47
C ARG A 366 3.22 33.84 -2.70
N PHE A 367 3.86 32.96 -1.93
CA PHE A 367 3.18 31.99 -1.08
C PHE A 367 2.47 32.68 0.08
N ASP A 368 3.17 33.58 0.79
CA ASP A 368 2.64 34.41 1.88
C ASP A 368 1.46 35.28 1.40
N ALA A 369 1.49 35.79 0.16
CA ALA A 369 0.33 36.46 -0.45
C ALA A 369 -0.83 35.48 -0.74
N PHE A 370 -0.54 34.34 -1.39
CA PHE A 370 -1.52 33.33 -1.76
C PHE A 370 -2.23 32.67 -0.57
N ILE A 371 -1.62 32.64 0.62
CA ILE A 371 -2.28 32.18 1.87
C ILE A 371 -3.02 33.30 2.63
N THR A 372 -3.10 34.50 2.04
CA THR A 372 -3.86 35.66 2.58
C THR A 372 -4.99 36.13 1.65
N GLU A 373 -5.16 35.51 0.48
CA GLU A 373 -6.31 35.65 -0.43
C GLU A 373 -7.33 34.50 -0.21
#